data_AF-A0A962A3A1-F1
#
_entry.id   AF-A0A962A3A1-F1
#
_cell.length_a   1.000
_cell.length_b   1.000
_cell.length_c   1.000
_cell.angle_alpha   90.00
_cell.angle_beta   90.00
_cell.angle_gamma   90.00
#
_symmetry.space_group_name_H-M   'P 1'
#
loop_
_entity.id
_entity.type
_entity.pdbx_description
1 polymer ?
#
loop_
_entity_poly.entity_id
_entity_poly.type
_entity_poly.pdbx_seq_one_letter_code
_entity_poly.pdbx_strand_id
1 'polypeptide(L)' 'MSPSIWQILIVVALVFLLFGAGRLPRVMEDIAKGIKSFKKGIGDEETKPEALEKNKPEDKKD' A
#
# COMPACT_ATOMS: atom_id res chain seq x y z
N MET A 1 -20.72 20.86 -3.41
CA MET A 1 -19.74 20.65 -4.50
C MET A 1 -18.75 19.62 -4.00
N SER A 2 -18.86 18.37 -4.45
CA SER A 2 -17.91 17.33 -4.07
C SER A 2 -16.60 17.56 -4.81
N PRO A 3 -15.44 17.37 -4.17
CA PRO A 3 -14.17 17.43 -4.89
C PRO A 3 -14.19 16.36 -5.98
N SER A 4 -14.07 16.80 -7.23
CA SER A 4 -13.94 15.89 -8.36
C SER A 4 -12.69 15.05 -8.19
N ILE A 5 -12.74 13.80 -8.66
CA ILE A 5 -11.61 12.84 -8.64
C ILE A 5 -10.31 13.47 -9.19
N TRP A 6 -10.43 14.38 -10.17
CA TRP A 6 -9.33 15.17 -10.71
C TRP A 6 -8.59 16.04 -9.67
N GLN A 7 -9.29 16.64 -8.71
CA GLN A 7 -8.66 17.45 -7.66
C GLN A 7 -7.91 16.56 -6.67
N ILE A 8 -8.49 15.40 -6.33
CA ILE A 8 -7.87 14.43 -5.42
C ILE A 8 -6.56 13.91 -6.01
N LEU A 9 -6.53 13.60 -7.32
CA LEU A 9 -5.31 13.19 -8.02
C LEU A 9 -4.18 14.23 -7.94
N ILE A 10 -4.51 15.51 -8.12
CA ILE A 10 -3.54 16.61 -8.04
C ILE A 10 -2.95 16.72 -6.63
N VAL A 11 -3.79 16.61 -5.60
CA VAL A 11 -3.34 16.63 -4.19
C VAL A 11 -2.45 15.43 -3.89
N VAL A 12 -2.84 14.23 -4.34
CA VAL A 12 -2.03 13.02 -4.17
C VAL A 12 -0.68 13.15 -4.87
N ALA A 13 -0.62 13.72 -6.07
CA ALA A 13 0.64 13.94 -6.79
C ALA A 13 1.59 14.88 -6.04
N LEU A 14 1.07 15.96 -5.44
CA LEU A 14 1.86 16.86 -4.58
C LEU A 14 2.41 16.14 -3.35
N VAL A 15 1.59 15.34 -2.67
CA VAL A 15 2.03 14.53 -1.52
C VAL A 15 3.10 13.53 -1.96
N PHE A 16 2.93 12.86 -3.10
CA PHE A 16 3.94 11.96 -3.66
C PHE A 16 5.27 12.66 -3.96
N LEU A 17 5.24 13.90 -4.46
CA LEU A 17 6.46 14.65 -4.74
C LEU A 17 7.20 15.05 -3.46
N LEU A 18 6.47 15.40 -2.40
CA LEU A 18 7.06 15.75 -1.10
C LEU A 18 7.61 14.53 -0.34
N PHE A 19 6.90 13.41 -0.38
CA PHE A 19 7.27 12.18 0.34
C PHE A 19 8.21 11.28 -0.47
N GLY A 20 8.22 11.41 -1.80
CA GLY A 20 8.98 10.60 -2.74
C GLY A 20 8.41 9.19 -2.93
N ALA A 21 8.63 8.61 -4.12
CA ALA A 21 8.14 7.28 -4.47
C ALA A 21 8.71 6.14 -3.62
N GLY A 22 9.84 6.35 -2.92
CA GLY A 22 10.48 5.34 -2.08
C GLY A 22 9.87 5.17 -0.68
N ARG A 23 9.15 6.19 -0.16
CA ARG A 23 8.52 6.11 1.17
C ARG A 23 7.17 5.41 1.14
N LEU A 24 6.46 5.50 0.02
CA LEU A 24 5.12 4.94 -0.08
C LEU A 24 5.05 3.41 0.03
N PRO A 25 5.92 2.61 -0.63
CA PRO A 25 5.85 1.15 -0.56
C PRO A 25 6.02 0.63 0.87
N ARG A 26 6.96 1.22 1.63
CA ARG A 26 7.22 0.84 3.03
C ARG A 26 6.05 1.16 3.95
N VAL A 27 5.46 2.36 3.81
CA VAL A 27 4.30 2.78 4.61
C VAL A 27 3.07 1.94 4.24
N MET A 28 2.87 1.64 2.96
CA MET A 28 1.77 0.79 2.50
C MET A 28 1.92 -0.65 2.97
N GLU A 29 3.15 -1.16 3.08
CA GLU A 29 3.43 -2.48 3.63
C GLU A 29 3.03 -2.58 5.11
N ASP A 30 3.36 -1.56 5.92
CA ASP A 30 3.01 -1.51 7.34
C ASP A 30 1.48 -1.35 7.54
N ILE A 31 0.84 -0.51 6.70
CA ILE A 31 -0.63 -0.36 6.70
C ILE A 31 -1.31 -1.67 6.26
N ALA A 32 -0.82 -2.34 5.22
CA ALA A 32 -1.39 -3.60 4.74
C ALA A 32 -1.29 -4.71 5.80
N LYS A 33 -0.16 -4.80 6.52
CA LYS A 33 -0.01 -5.70 7.67
C LYS A 33 -1.00 -5.37 8.79
N GLY A 34 -1.17 -4.09 9.13
CA GLY A 34 -2.13 -3.63 10.14
C GLY A 34 -3.59 -3.97 9.78
N ILE A 35 -3.99 -3.70 8.54
CA ILE A 35 -5.34 -4.02 8.03
C ILE A 35 -5.55 -5.54 7.98
N LYS A 36 -4.55 -6.32 7.57
CA LYS A 36 -4.61 -7.80 7.56
C LYS A 36 -4.82 -8.35 8.98
N SER A 37 -4.08 -7.83 9.96
CA SER A 37 -4.23 -8.21 11.37
C SER A 37 -5.57 -7.77 11.94
N PHE A 38 -6.06 -6.57 11.58
CA PHE A 38 -7.38 -6.09 11.97
C PHE A 38 -8.49 -6.96 11.39
N LYS A 39 -8.42 -7.29 10.09
CA LYS A 39 -9.39 -8.16 9.41
C LYS A 39 -9.38 -9.59 9.98
N LYS A 40 -8.21 -10.11 10.34
CA LYS A 40 -8.08 -11.41 11.02
C LYS A 40 -8.69 -11.39 12.43
N GLY A 41 -8.51 -10.30 13.18
CA GLY A 41 -9.02 -10.15 14.54
C GLY A 41 -10.53 -9.97 14.65
N ILE A 42 -11.20 -9.43 13.61
CA ILE A 42 -12.66 -9.25 13.59
C ILE A 42 -13.46 -10.52 13.21
N GLY A 43 -12.82 -11.70 13.14
CA GLY A 43 -13.51 -12.99 13.04
C GLY A 43 -13.76 -13.53 11.63
N ASP A 44 -13.07 -13.03 10.61
CA ASP A 44 -13.10 -13.59 9.24
C ASP A 44 -11.95 -14.59 9.03
N GLU A 45 -11.89 -15.63 9.88
CA GLU A 45 -10.76 -16.57 9.96
C GLU A 45 -10.61 -17.53 8.76
N GLU A 46 -11.52 -17.55 7.79
CA GLU A 46 -11.50 -18.59 6.73
C GLU A 46 -11.23 -18.10 5.29
N THR A 47 -11.05 -16.80 5.05
CA THR A 47 -10.52 -16.35 3.76
C THR A 47 -9.06 -15.94 3.91
N LYS A 48 -8.17 -16.83 3.50
CA LYS A 48 -6.73 -16.67 3.47
C LYS A 48 -6.35 -16.00 2.14
N PRO A 49 -5.86 -14.74 2.11
CA PRO A 49 -5.05 -14.27 0.99
C PRO A 49 -3.59 -14.48 1.37
N GLU A 50 -3.05 -15.59 0.87
CA GLU A 50 -1.63 -15.70 0.52
C GLU A 50 -1.36 -14.76 -0.65
N ALA A 51 -1.08 -13.49 -0.35
CA ALA A 51 -0.54 -12.50 -1.28
C ALA A 51 -0.11 -11.34 -0.38
N LEU A 52 1.13 -10.84 -0.37
CA LEU A 52 2.14 -10.79 -1.41
C LEU A 52 3.51 -10.88 -0.73
N GLU A 53 4.07 -12.08 -0.66
CA GLU A 53 5.52 -12.24 -0.50
C GLU A 53 6.10 -12.33 -1.91
N LYS A 54 6.27 -11.17 -2.57
CA LYS A 54 7.09 -11.08 -3.79
C LYS A 54 7.65 -9.68 -3.97
N ASN A 55 8.59 -9.30 -3.12
CA ASN A 55 9.61 -8.32 -3.49
C ASN A 55 10.97 -8.81 -2.97
N LYS A 56 11.46 -9.87 -3.59
CA LYS A 56 12.91 -10.06 -3.73
C LYS A 56 13.29 -9.38 -5.05
N PRO A 57 13.92 -8.21 -5.05
CA PRO A 57 14.67 -7.79 -6.22
C PRO A 57 15.86 -8.75 -6.32
N GLU A 58 15.71 -9.80 -7.12
CA GLU A 58 16.85 -10.58 -7.62
C GLU A 58 17.57 -9.72 -8.66
N ASP A 59 18.44 -8.84 -8.16
CA ASP A 59 19.56 -8.31 -8.94
C ASP A 59 20.56 -9.46 -9.12
N LYS A 60 20.39 -10.21 -10.21
CA LYS A 60 21.47 -10.97 -10.83
C LYS A 60 21.73 -10.35 -12.20
N LYS A 61 22.78 -9.54 -12.27
CA LYS A 61 23.49 -9.26 -13.51
C LYS A 61 24.88 -9.88 -13.42
N ASP A 62 25.04 -10.98 -14.13
CA ASP A 62 26.30 -11.34 -14.79
C ASP A 62 26.54 -10.38 -15.97
#